data_AF-A0A0Q8L2C4-F1
#
_entry.id   AF-A0A0Q8L2C4-F1
#
_cell.length_a   1.000
_cell.length_b   1.000
_cell.length_c   1.000
_cell.angle_alpha   90.00
_cell.angle_beta   90.00
_cell.angle_gamma   90.00
#
_symmetry.space_group_name_H-M   'P 1'
#
loop_
_entity.id
_entity.type
_entity.pdbx_description
1 polymer ?
#
loop_
_entity_poly.entity_id
_entity_poly.type
_entity_poly.pdbx_seq_one_letter_code
_entity_poly.pdbx_strand_id
1 'polypeptide(L)'
;MQLRAMGWPLKHHGLAGIAAGVGGAAVAGYGLSIGHDAWRFTRRNSGFIIFLLVVIAAAALPFAGMRGLVRGHDRGPVGTLLKTVLGNLFLIAAGAGLCGGVLILTGLAVGPDASVAAVAVAAAMPIAGGAAGLCRGLLERRSRLRAFSVTRANEQFMERTGMRETGGSDITHYDADGTALRFLEAHSDRLVFMAVGQRARRAYIDLGPSGEMLSYSGVVSR
;
A
#
# COMPACT_ATOMS: atom_id res chain seq x y z
N MET A 1 12.61 34.59 60.98
CA MET A 1 12.14 35.64 60.06
C MET A 1 12.93 35.46 58.75
N GLN A 2 12.47 34.60 57.83
CA GLN A 2 11.91 34.95 56.50
C GLN A 2 12.70 36.09 55.81
N LEU A 3 13.32 35.87 54.64
CA LEU A 3 12.64 35.78 53.34
C LEU A 3 13.44 35.00 52.27
N ARG A 4 12.72 34.13 51.55
CA ARG A 4 13.08 33.50 50.28
C ARG A 4 13.11 34.55 49.16
N ALA A 5 14.22 34.68 48.44
CA ALA A 5 14.22 35.27 47.11
C ALA A 5 13.91 34.18 46.08
N MET A 6 12.71 34.24 45.50
CA MET A 6 12.18 33.33 44.50
C MET A 6 12.67 33.78 43.13
N GLY A 7 13.75 33.17 42.62
CA GLY A 7 14.19 33.34 41.24
C GLY A 7 13.23 32.64 40.28
N TRP A 8 12.41 33.40 39.55
CA TRP A 8 11.64 32.87 38.42
C TRP A 8 12.58 32.60 37.22
N PRO A 9 12.51 31.43 36.56
CA PRO A 9 13.20 31.23 35.30
C PRO A 9 12.46 31.97 34.18
N LEU A 10 13.07 33.02 33.63
CA LEU A 10 12.61 33.64 32.39
C LEU A 10 12.77 32.63 31.25
N LYS A 11 11.64 32.15 30.72
CA LYS A 11 11.59 31.26 29.55
C LYS A 11 12.07 32.03 28.31
N HIS A 12 13.20 31.62 27.74
CA HIS A 12 13.67 32.09 26.43
C HIS A 12 12.78 31.53 25.29
N HIS A 13 11.63 32.16 25.04
CA HIS A 13 10.73 31.81 23.92
C HIS A 13 10.68 32.88 22.80
N GLY A 14 11.61 33.85 22.78
CA GLY A 14 11.48 35.04 21.92
C GLY A 14 11.96 34.90 20.47
N LEU A 15 13.03 34.14 20.18
CA LEU A 15 13.68 34.20 18.86
C LEU A 15 13.44 32.95 18.00
N ALA A 16 13.46 31.77 18.62
CA ALA A 16 13.21 30.50 17.91
C ALA A 16 11.76 30.39 17.39
N GLY A 17 10.78 30.91 18.14
CA GLY A 17 9.38 30.95 17.72
C GLY A 17 9.12 31.94 16.58
N ILE A 18 9.82 33.07 16.56
CA ILE A 18 9.74 34.05 15.46
C ILE A 18 10.43 33.50 14.22
N ALA A 19 11.60 32.86 14.34
CA ALA A 19 12.29 32.22 13.22
C ALA A 19 11.48 31.05 12.62
N ALA A 20 10.83 30.24 13.46
CA ALA A 20 9.91 29.19 13.01
C ALA A 20 8.65 29.76 12.34
N GLY A 21 8.11 30.88 12.86
CA GLY A 21 6.96 31.58 12.27
C GLY A 21 7.28 32.23 10.92
N VAL A 22 8.45 32.85 10.77
CA VAL A 22 8.91 33.45 9.51
C VAL A 22 9.28 32.38 8.48
N GLY A 23 9.93 31.29 8.89
CA GLY A 23 10.20 30.15 8.03
C GLY A 23 8.93 29.44 7.55
N GLY A 24 7.95 29.25 8.45
CA GLY A 24 6.63 28.69 8.10
C GLY A 24 5.83 29.59 7.17
N ALA A 25 5.86 30.91 7.38
CA ALA A 25 5.20 31.89 6.50
C ALA A 25 5.88 31.98 5.12
N ALA A 26 7.21 31.86 5.05
CA ALA A 26 7.95 31.85 3.78
C ALA A 26 7.67 30.57 2.96
N VAL A 27 7.64 29.40 3.61
CA VAL A 27 7.28 28.12 2.97
C VAL A 27 5.81 28.12 2.54
N ALA A 28 4.92 28.66 3.37
CA ALA A 28 3.51 28.82 3.02
C ALA A 28 3.32 29.80 1.84
N GLY A 29 4.07 30.91 1.79
CA GLY A 29 4.04 31.87 0.68
C GLY A 29 4.56 31.29 -0.64
N TYR A 30 5.63 30.48 -0.59
CA TYR A 30 6.11 29.73 -1.75
C TYR A 30 5.13 28.65 -2.21
N GLY A 31 4.53 27.90 -1.28
CA GLY A 31 3.51 26.92 -1.60
C GLY A 31 2.24 27.54 -2.19
N LEU A 32 1.82 28.71 -1.68
CA LEU A 32 0.66 29.45 -2.16
C LEU A 32 0.89 30.05 -3.56
N SER A 33 2.09 30.58 -3.83
CA SER A 33 2.43 31.13 -5.16
C SER A 33 2.54 30.03 -6.22
N ILE A 34 3.20 28.90 -5.90
CA ILE A 34 3.22 27.72 -6.78
C ILE A 34 1.81 27.17 -7.00
N GLY A 35 0.99 27.09 -5.95
CA GLY A 35 -0.40 26.62 -6.06
C GLY A 35 -1.28 27.53 -6.90
N HIS A 36 -1.13 28.85 -6.75
CA HIS A 36 -1.86 29.84 -7.53
C HIS A 36 -1.46 29.82 -9.01
N ASP A 37 -0.16 29.66 -9.31
CA ASP A 37 0.33 29.57 -10.69
C ASP A 37 -0.05 28.24 -11.34
N ALA A 38 0.03 27.12 -10.60
CA ALA A 38 -0.48 25.83 -11.03
C ALA A 38 -1.99 25.88 -11.30
N TRP A 39 -2.77 26.60 -10.49
CA TRP A 39 -4.21 26.79 -10.71
C TRP A 39 -4.51 27.60 -11.96
N ARG A 40 -3.83 28.73 -12.18
CA ARG A 40 -3.99 29.51 -13.43
C ARG A 40 -3.61 28.70 -14.66
N PHE A 41 -2.50 27.97 -14.58
CA PHE A 41 -2.04 27.08 -15.66
C PHE A 41 -3.07 25.98 -15.92
N THR A 42 -3.59 25.34 -14.87
CA THR A 42 -4.58 24.26 -14.98
C THR A 42 -5.89 24.76 -15.57
N ARG A 43 -6.37 25.92 -15.13
CA ARG A 43 -7.62 26.50 -15.64
C ARG A 43 -7.50 26.90 -17.11
N ARG A 44 -6.34 27.42 -17.53
CA ARG A 44 -6.08 27.85 -18.92
C ARG A 44 -5.85 26.67 -19.86
N ASN A 45 -5.23 25.59 -19.38
CA ASN A 45 -4.84 24.42 -20.17
C ASN A 45 -5.60 23.15 -19.78
N SER A 46 -6.82 23.29 -19.25
CA SER A 46 -7.60 22.17 -18.70
C SER A 46 -7.81 21.06 -19.72
N GLY A 47 -8.11 21.41 -20.98
CA GLY A 47 -8.24 20.44 -22.08
C GLY A 47 -6.97 19.64 -22.35
N PHE A 48 -5.80 20.30 -22.34
CA PHE A 48 -4.51 19.63 -22.52
C PHE A 48 -4.17 18.69 -21.36
N ILE A 49 -4.47 19.11 -20.12
CA ILE A 49 -4.24 18.27 -18.93
C ILE A 49 -5.14 17.05 -18.95
N ILE A 50 -6.43 17.21 -19.27
CA ILE A 50 -7.37 16.09 -19.42
C ILE A 50 -6.87 15.13 -20.49
N PHE A 51 -6.43 15.64 -21.65
CA PHE A 51 -5.87 14.83 -22.72
C PHE A 51 -4.64 14.03 -22.25
N LEU A 52 -3.70 14.66 -21.55
CA LEU A 52 -2.52 13.99 -20.99
C LEU A 52 -2.90 12.88 -20.01
N LEU A 53 -3.86 13.15 -19.11
CA LEU A 53 -4.36 12.14 -18.16
C LEU A 53 -5.00 10.96 -18.87
N VAL A 54 -5.76 11.20 -19.95
CA VAL A 54 -6.36 10.15 -20.77
C VAL A 54 -5.26 9.29 -21.42
N VAL A 55 -4.22 9.91 -21.96
CA VAL A 55 -3.07 9.20 -22.56
C VAL A 55 -2.35 8.34 -21.51
N ILE A 56 -2.09 8.89 -20.33
CA ILE A 56 -1.48 8.13 -19.22
C ILE A 56 -2.39 6.97 -18.79
N ALA A 57 -3.70 7.23 -18.65
CA ALA A 57 -4.67 6.21 -18.27
C ALA A 57 -4.79 5.09 -19.30
N ALA A 58 -4.72 5.43 -20.60
CA ALA A 58 -4.75 4.45 -21.70
C ALA A 58 -3.60 3.42 -21.61
N ALA A 59 -2.44 3.80 -21.04
CA ALA A 59 -1.32 2.89 -20.79
C ALA A 59 -1.37 2.21 -19.41
N ALA A 60 -1.77 2.96 -18.38
CA ALA A 60 -1.76 2.49 -17.00
C ALA A 60 -2.87 1.47 -16.72
N LEU A 61 -4.05 1.62 -17.34
CA LEU A 61 -5.17 0.70 -17.13
C LEU A 61 -4.91 -0.72 -17.68
N PRO A 62 -4.39 -0.91 -18.91
CA PRO A 62 -3.99 -2.23 -19.40
C PRO A 62 -2.86 -2.84 -18.57
N PHE A 63 -1.89 -2.03 -18.11
CA PHE A 63 -0.86 -2.50 -17.18
C PHE A 63 -1.47 -3.04 -15.89
N ALA A 64 -2.35 -2.27 -15.24
CA ALA A 64 -2.99 -2.66 -13.99
C ALA A 64 -3.87 -3.91 -14.17
N GLY A 65 -4.66 -3.96 -15.24
CA GLY A 65 -5.52 -5.09 -15.56
C GLY A 65 -4.73 -6.36 -15.86
N MET A 66 -3.74 -6.31 -16.75
CA MET A 66 -2.91 -7.48 -17.08
C MET A 66 -2.12 -7.98 -15.87
N ARG A 67 -1.51 -7.07 -15.07
CA ARG A 67 -0.84 -7.46 -13.82
C ARG A 67 -1.83 -8.12 -12.86
N GLY A 68 -3.02 -7.56 -12.73
CA GLY A 68 -4.09 -8.09 -11.89
C GLY A 68 -4.48 -9.50 -12.28
N LEU A 69 -4.63 -9.80 -13.57
CA LEU A 69 -5.02 -11.14 -14.04
C LEU A 69 -4.04 -12.24 -13.61
N VAL A 70 -2.73 -11.97 -13.67
CA VAL A 70 -1.72 -13.04 -13.53
C VAL A 70 -0.98 -13.09 -12.19
N ARG A 71 -1.03 -12.03 -11.36
CA ARG A 71 -0.26 -11.95 -10.10
C ARG A 71 -0.62 -12.97 -9.02
N GLY A 72 -1.61 -13.83 -9.26
CA GLY A 72 -2.15 -14.78 -8.30
C GLY A 72 -2.99 -14.10 -7.21
N HIS A 73 -4.04 -14.76 -6.73
CA HIS A 73 -4.90 -14.22 -5.69
C HIS A 73 -5.37 -15.33 -4.78
N ASP A 74 -5.39 -15.07 -3.47
CA ASP A 74 -6.06 -15.91 -2.51
C ASP A 74 -7.48 -15.39 -2.28
N ARG A 75 -8.42 -15.88 -3.09
CA ARG A 75 -9.84 -15.51 -3.04
C ARG A 75 -10.68 -16.73 -3.34
N GLY A 76 -11.88 -16.79 -2.78
CA GLY A 76 -12.89 -17.78 -3.18
C GLY A 76 -13.27 -17.69 -4.67
N PRO A 77 -13.99 -18.68 -5.21
CA PRO A 77 -14.28 -18.80 -6.64
C PRO A 77 -15.01 -17.58 -7.21
N VAL A 78 -16.02 -17.07 -6.48
CA VAL A 78 -16.77 -15.86 -6.88
C VAL A 78 -15.89 -14.61 -6.89
N GLY A 79 -15.04 -14.45 -5.87
CA GLY A 79 -14.11 -13.32 -5.78
C GLY A 79 -13.05 -13.37 -6.88
N THR A 80 -12.65 -14.56 -7.30
CA THR A 80 -11.76 -14.76 -8.45
C THR A 80 -12.44 -14.35 -9.74
N LEU A 81 -13.65 -14.82 -10.02
CA LEU A 81 -14.36 -14.46 -11.25
C LEU A 81 -14.66 -12.96 -11.34
N LEU A 82 -15.31 -12.37 -10.34
CA LEU A 82 -15.75 -10.97 -10.40
C LEU A 82 -14.59 -9.98 -10.33
N LYS A 83 -13.69 -10.13 -9.34
CA LYS A 83 -12.64 -9.13 -9.11
C LYS A 83 -11.37 -9.39 -9.93
N THR A 84 -11.04 -10.66 -10.15
CA THR A 84 -9.80 -11.00 -10.89
C THR A 84 -10.04 -11.05 -12.37
N VAL A 85 -11.11 -11.70 -12.85
CA VAL A 85 -11.36 -11.81 -14.29
C VAL A 85 -12.10 -10.58 -14.78
N LEU A 86 -13.35 -10.37 -14.38
CA LEU A 86 -14.17 -9.29 -14.93
C LEU A 86 -13.61 -7.90 -14.63
N GLY A 87 -13.21 -7.64 -13.38
CA GLY A 87 -12.65 -6.34 -12.99
C GLY A 87 -11.40 -5.96 -13.77
N ASN A 88 -10.47 -6.90 -14.00
CA ASN A 88 -9.25 -6.60 -14.74
C ASN A 88 -9.47 -6.56 -16.26
N LEU A 89 -10.38 -7.40 -16.79
CA LEU A 89 -10.79 -7.30 -18.20
C LEU A 89 -11.45 -5.95 -18.49
N PHE A 90 -12.27 -5.44 -17.56
CA PHE A 90 -12.83 -4.11 -17.66
C PHE A 90 -11.75 -3.03 -17.70
N LEU A 91 -10.70 -3.12 -16.85
CA LEU A 91 -9.58 -2.16 -16.89
C LEU A 91 -8.84 -2.21 -18.24
N ILE A 92 -8.60 -3.39 -18.78
CA ILE A 92 -7.95 -3.55 -20.10
C ILE A 92 -8.83 -2.94 -21.19
N ALA A 93 -10.12 -3.26 -21.21
CA ALA A 93 -11.08 -2.74 -22.18
C ALA A 93 -11.24 -1.22 -22.07
N ALA A 94 -11.29 -0.67 -20.85
CA ALA A 94 -11.35 0.76 -20.61
C ALA A 94 -10.09 1.46 -21.13
N GLY A 95 -8.90 0.91 -20.86
CA GLY A 95 -7.64 1.46 -21.39
C GLY A 95 -7.58 1.45 -22.93
N ALA A 96 -7.98 0.34 -23.55
CA ALA A 96 -8.09 0.23 -25.00
C ALA A 96 -9.13 1.20 -25.58
N GLY A 97 -10.27 1.37 -24.90
CA GLY A 97 -11.31 2.33 -25.28
C GLY A 97 -10.81 3.79 -25.21
N LEU A 98 -10.07 4.16 -24.17
CA LEU A 98 -9.43 5.47 -24.06
C LEU A 98 -8.42 5.70 -25.18
N CYS A 99 -7.60 4.70 -25.52
CA CYS A 99 -6.68 4.77 -26.66
C CYS A 99 -7.43 4.99 -27.98
N GLY A 100 -8.52 4.25 -28.22
CA GLY A 100 -9.38 4.45 -29.39
C GLY A 100 -9.99 5.86 -29.44
N GLY A 101 -10.44 6.38 -28.30
CA GLY A 101 -10.93 7.76 -28.19
C GLY A 101 -9.85 8.80 -28.53
N VAL A 102 -8.63 8.62 -28.02
CA VAL A 102 -7.48 9.48 -28.35
C VAL A 102 -7.20 9.46 -29.85
N LEU A 103 -7.16 8.26 -30.47
CA LEU A 103 -6.95 8.11 -31.90
C LEU A 103 -8.01 8.84 -32.74
N ILE A 104 -9.29 8.69 -32.39
CA ILE A 104 -10.39 9.38 -33.08
C ILE A 104 -10.24 10.90 -32.95
N LEU A 105 -9.99 11.41 -31.74
CA LEU A 105 -9.83 12.85 -31.51
C LEU A 105 -8.62 13.44 -32.24
N THR A 106 -7.49 12.73 -32.24
CA THR A 106 -6.29 13.16 -32.97
C THR A 106 -6.53 13.12 -34.48
N GLY A 107 -7.18 12.08 -35.02
CA GLY A 107 -7.55 12.01 -36.43
C GLY A 107 -8.50 13.13 -36.86
N LEU A 108 -9.46 13.49 -36.01
CA LEU A 108 -10.36 14.63 -36.26
C LEU A 108 -9.64 15.99 -36.21
N ALA A 109 -8.64 16.13 -35.34
CA ALA A 109 -7.92 17.39 -35.16
C ALA A 109 -6.82 17.62 -36.20
N VAL A 110 -6.14 16.55 -36.64
CA VAL A 110 -5.00 16.62 -37.58
C VAL A 110 -5.43 16.33 -39.02
N GLY A 111 -6.59 15.71 -39.22
CA GLY A 111 -7.07 15.29 -40.53
C GLY A 111 -6.47 13.94 -40.98
N PRO A 112 -6.77 13.51 -42.21
CA PRO A 112 -6.31 12.23 -42.75
C PRO A 112 -4.79 12.13 -42.92
N ASP A 113 -4.09 13.27 -42.84
CA ASP A 113 -2.63 13.35 -42.91
C ASP A 113 -1.94 13.00 -41.58
N ALA A 114 -2.70 12.58 -40.57
CA ALA A 114 -2.14 12.02 -39.35
C ALA A 114 -1.16 10.89 -39.72
N SER A 115 0.12 11.08 -39.42
CA SER A 115 1.15 10.12 -39.81
C SER A 115 0.79 8.72 -39.29
N VAL A 116 0.96 7.70 -40.14
CA VAL A 116 0.82 6.28 -39.76
C VAL A 116 1.61 5.96 -38.49
N ALA A 117 2.74 6.64 -38.29
CA ALA A 117 3.54 6.57 -37.07
C ALA A 117 2.80 7.00 -35.80
N ALA A 118 2.01 8.09 -35.83
CA ALA A 118 1.25 8.55 -34.67
C ALA A 118 0.16 7.54 -34.26
N VAL A 119 -0.53 6.96 -35.25
CA VAL A 119 -1.53 5.91 -35.02
C VAL A 119 -0.87 4.65 -34.45
N ALA A 120 0.28 4.25 -35.02
CA ALA A 120 1.04 3.10 -34.54
C ALA A 120 1.54 3.28 -33.10
N VAL A 121 2.05 4.47 -32.74
CA VAL A 121 2.51 4.78 -31.37
C VAL A 121 1.35 4.71 -30.38
N ALA A 122 0.22 5.33 -30.71
CA ALA A 122 -0.95 5.32 -29.84
C ALA A 122 -1.48 3.89 -29.63
N ALA A 123 -1.55 3.07 -30.68
CA ALA A 123 -1.97 1.67 -30.59
C ALA A 123 -0.96 0.77 -29.85
N ALA A 124 0.35 1.04 -29.97
CA ALA A 124 1.39 0.28 -29.29
C ALA A 124 1.41 0.53 -27.77
N MET A 125 0.97 1.70 -27.32
CA MET A 125 1.00 2.10 -25.91
C MET A 125 0.22 1.17 -24.97
N PRO A 126 -1.07 0.84 -25.20
CA PRO A 126 -1.81 -0.10 -24.34
C PRO A 126 -1.24 -1.52 -24.42
N ILE A 127 -0.71 -1.94 -25.57
CA ILE A 127 -0.07 -3.25 -25.74
C ILE A 127 1.20 -3.34 -24.89
N ALA A 128 2.07 -2.33 -24.98
CA ALA A 128 3.29 -2.25 -24.18
C ALA A 128 2.99 -2.20 -22.68
N GLY A 129 1.99 -1.39 -22.27
CA GLY A 129 1.52 -1.33 -20.90
C GLY A 129 1.00 -2.69 -20.41
N GLY A 130 0.16 -3.34 -21.20
CA GLY A 130 -0.35 -4.68 -20.92
C GLY A 130 0.75 -5.75 -20.80
N ALA A 131 1.71 -5.75 -21.72
CA ALA A 131 2.85 -6.66 -21.71
C ALA A 131 3.74 -6.45 -20.47
N ALA A 132 4.04 -5.20 -20.12
CA ALA A 132 4.77 -4.88 -18.90
C ALA A 132 4.01 -5.33 -17.65
N GLY A 133 2.68 -5.15 -17.63
CA GLY A 133 1.81 -5.59 -16.55
C GLY A 133 1.81 -7.11 -16.38
N LEU A 134 1.71 -7.84 -17.50
CA LEU A 134 1.79 -9.29 -17.56
C LEU A 134 3.13 -9.79 -16.99
N CYS A 135 4.25 -9.27 -17.50
CA CYS A 135 5.59 -9.65 -17.02
C CYS A 135 5.72 -9.43 -15.52
N ARG A 136 5.38 -8.22 -15.04
CA ARG A 136 5.46 -7.90 -13.61
C ARG A 136 4.57 -8.82 -12.77
N GLY A 137 3.34 -9.09 -13.23
CA GLY A 137 2.43 -9.95 -12.50
C GLY A 137 2.92 -11.41 -12.43
N LEU A 138 3.52 -11.94 -13.49
CA LEU A 138 4.13 -13.28 -13.48
C LEU A 138 5.30 -13.37 -12.50
N LEU A 139 6.14 -12.34 -12.43
CA LEU A 139 7.25 -12.28 -11.48
C LEU A 139 6.75 -12.20 -10.03
N GLU A 140 5.73 -11.39 -9.76
CA GLU A 140 5.12 -11.26 -8.41
C GLU A 140 4.39 -12.53 -7.98
N ARG A 141 3.89 -13.35 -8.92
CA ARG A 141 3.04 -14.51 -8.65
C ARG A 141 3.68 -15.50 -7.68
N ARG A 142 4.94 -15.86 -7.88
CA ARG A 142 5.63 -16.86 -7.04
C ARG A 142 5.73 -16.41 -5.59
N SER A 143 6.16 -15.16 -5.39
CA SER A 143 6.29 -14.56 -4.06
C SER A 143 4.94 -14.47 -3.34
N ARG A 144 3.89 -14.03 -4.05
CA ARG A 144 2.54 -13.93 -3.46
C ARG A 144 1.94 -15.29 -3.10
N LEU A 145 2.07 -16.29 -3.97
CA LEU A 145 1.58 -17.64 -3.67
C LEU A 145 2.28 -18.25 -2.46
N ARG A 146 3.59 -18.00 -2.30
CA ARG A 146 4.33 -18.41 -1.11
C ARG A 146 3.83 -17.71 0.15
N ALA A 147 3.61 -16.39 0.08
CA ALA A 147 3.04 -15.65 1.22
C ALA A 147 1.67 -16.21 1.62
N PHE A 148 0.80 -16.51 0.65
CA PHE A 148 -0.50 -17.13 0.93
C PHE A 148 -0.39 -18.53 1.54
N SER A 149 0.55 -19.36 1.08
CA SER A 149 0.75 -20.68 1.71
C SER A 149 1.23 -20.57 3.15
N VAL A 150 2.09 -19.59 3.47
CA VAL A 150 2.56 -19.34 4.84
C VAL A 150 1.41 -18.82 5.70
N THR A 151 0.62 -17.86 5.21
CA THR A 151 -0.55 -17.36 5.93
C THR A 151 -1.54 -18.48 6.26
N ARG A 152 -1.90 -19.33 5.28
CA ARG A 152 -2.79 -20.47 5.51
C ARG A 152 -2.21 -21.49 6.48
N ALA A 153 -0.91 -21.75 6.43
CA ALA A 153 -0.24 -22.64 7.38
C ALA A 153 -0.33 -22.07 8.81
N ASN A 154 -0.14 -20.76 8.96
CA ASN A 154 -0.24 -20.07 10.25
C ASN A 154 -1.68 -20.04 10.77
N GLU A 155 -2.67 -19.78 9.92
CA GLU A 155 -4.09 -19.86 10.27
C GLU A 155 -4.44 -21.28 10.76
N GLN A 156 -4.04 -22.32 10.03
CA GLN A 156 -4.25 -23.71 10.45
C GLN A 156 -3.51 -24.06 11.74
N PHE A 157 -2.31 -23.52 11.94
CA PHE A 157 -1.57 -23.69 13.19
C PHE A 157 -2.36 -23.11 14.37
N MET A 158 -2.82 -21.86 14.26
CA MET A 158 -3.59 -21.18 15.30
C MET A 158 -4.91 -21.91 15.60
N GLU A 159 -5.60 -22.40 14.58
CA GLU A 159 -6.80 -23.23 14.75
C GLU A 159 -6.51 -24.53 15.49
N ARG A 160 -5.42 -25.22 15.14
CA ARG A 160 -5.04 -26.50 15.78
C ARG A 160 -4.56 -26.33 17.21
N THR A 161 -3.84 -25.26 17.51
CA THR A 161 -3.38 -24.95 18.86
C THR A 161 -4.46 -24.29 19.71
N GLY A 162 -5.61 -23.92 19.13
CA GLY A 162 -6.68 -23.22 19.86
C GLY A 162 -6.35 -21.76 20.18
N MET A 163 -5.29 -21.22 19.59
CA MET A 163 -4.89 -19.83 19.80
C MET A 163 -5.80 -18.87 19.03
N ARG A 164 -6.09 -17.71 19.60
CA ARG A 164 -6.94 -16.67 19.01
C ARG A 164 -6.26 -15.32 19.04
N GLU A 165 -6.18 -14.63 17.91
CA GLU A 165 -5.69 -13.26 17.83
C GLU A 165 -6.81 -12.26 18.16
N THR A 166 -6.49 -11.19 18.88
CA THR A 166 -7.47 -10.19 19.35
C THR A 166 -7.33 -8.84 18.64
N GLY A 167 -6.22 -8.60 17.94
CA GLY A 167 -5.90 -7.30 17.31
C GLY A 167 -5.64 -6.15 18.29
N GLY A 168 -5.60 -6.42 19.60
CA GLY A 168 -5.34 -5.42 20.63
C GLY A 168 -3.85 -5.14 20.84
N SER A 169 -3.51 -3.99 21.42
CA SER A 169 -2.11 -3.63 21.72
C SER A 169 -1.59 -4.20 23.05
N ASP A 170 -2.47 -4.44 24.03
CA ASP A 170 -2.09 -4.94 25.35
C ASP A 170 -2.26 -6.45 25.50
N ILE A 171 -3.37 -6.99 25.00
CA ILE A 171 -3.58 -8.44 24.83
C ILE A 171 -3.66 -8.64 23.33
N THR A 172 -2.72 -9.41 22.80
CA THR A 172 -2.61 -9.69 21.35
C THR A 172 -3.22 -11.03 20.98
N HIS A 173 -3.13 -12.00 21.89
CA HIS A 173 -3.54 -13.37 21.65
C HIS A 173 -4.14 -13.99 22.92
N TYR A 174 -4.98 -15.00 22.74
CA TYR A 174 -5.36 -15.95 23.78
C TYR A 174 -4.87 -17.33 23.38
N ASP A 175 -4.37 -18.07 24.36
CA ASP A 175 -4.02 -19.48 24.22
C ASP A 175 -5.26 -20.39 24.31
N ALA A 176 -5.10 -21.69 24.00
CA ALA A 176 -6.12 -22.74 24.16
C ALA A 176 -6.74 -22.75 25.57
N ASP A 177 -5.91 -22.53 26.59
CA ASP A 177 -6.31 -22.49 28.00
C ASP A 177 -7.00 -21.17 28.39
N GLY A 178 -7.20 -20.24 27.44
CA GLY A 178 -7.74 -18.91 27.69
C GLY A 178 -6.75 -17.95 28.34
N THR A 179 -5.46 -18.32 28.42
CA THR A 179 -4.43 -17.43 28.97
C THR A 179 -4.19 -16.26 28.01
N ALA A 180 -4.27 -15.04 28.53
CA ALA A 180 -4.00 -13.83 27.77
C ALA A 180 -2.50 -13.67 27.51
N LEU A 181 -2.14 -13.45 26.24
CA LEU A 181 -0.77 -13.32 25.76
C LEU A 181 -0.56 -11.95 25.11
N ARG A 182 0.53 -11.29 25.50
CA ARG A 182 1.02 -10.05 24.90
C ARG A 182 2.25 -10.34 24.07
N PHE A 183 2.20 -10.04 22.78
CA PHE A 183 3.36 -10.06 21.91
C PHE A 183 4.42 -9.09 22.41
N LEU A 184 5.66 -9.57 22.52
CA LEU A 184 6.80 -8.75 22.93
C LEU A 184 7.70 -8.45 21.73
N GLU A 185 8.16 -9.50 21.06
CA GLU A 185 9.20 -9.41 20.03
C GLU A 185 9.11 -10.57 19.05
N ALA A 186 9.56 -10.31 17.81
CA ALA A 186 9.71 -11.31 16.76
C ALA A 186 11.20 -11.46 16.43
N HIS A 187 11.68 -12.69 16.48
CA HIS A 187 13.00 -13.09 15.98
C HIS A 187 12.83 -13.86 14.67
N SER A 188 13.94 -14.17 13.99
CA SER A 188 13.91 -14.92 12.74
C SER A 188 13.43 -16.36 12.90
N ASP A 189 13.57 -16.95 14.09
CA ASP A 189 13.28 -18.35 14.40
C ASP A 189 12.12 -18.53 15.39
N ARG A 190 11.62 -17.45 16.01
CA ARG A 190 10.54 -17.54 17.02
C ARG A 190 9.82 -16.22 17.25
N LEU A 191 8.57 -16.31 17.72
CA LEU A 191 7.79 -15.21 18.30
C LEU A 191 7.76 -15.38 19.82
N VAL A 192 7.92 -14.27 20.55
CA VAL A 192 7.96 -14.26 22.01
C VAL A 192 6.75 -13.51 22.57
N PHE A 193 6.04 -14.18 23.47
CA PHE A 193 4.88 -13.65 24.16
C PHE A 193 5.11 -13.64 25.67
N MET A 194 4.48 -12.67 26.34
CA MET A 194 4.36 -12.62 27.80
C MET A 194 2.95 -13.01 28.21
N ALA A 195 2.83 -13.87 29.22
CA ALA A 195 1.54 -14.19 29.82
C ALA A 195 1.07 -13.04 30.71
N VAL A 196 -0.05 -12.41 30.35
CA VAL A 196 -0.60 -11.26 31.08
C VAL A 196 -1.13 -11.74 32.44
N GLY A 197 -0.79 -11.01 33.50
CA GLY A 197 -1.15 -11.38 34.88
C GLY A 197 -0.24 -12.43 35.52
N GLN A 198 0.71 -13.02 34.77
CA GLN A 198 1.65 -13.99 35.29
C GLN A 198 3.09 -13.44 35.22
N ARG A 199 3.72 -13.23 36.39
CA ARG A 199 5.09 -12.69 36.45
C ARG A 199 6.10 -13.70 35.89
N ALA A 200 7.03 -13.20 35.09
CA ALA A 200 8.17 -13.94 34.52
C ALA A 200 7.81 -15.19 33.68
N ARG A 201 6.55 -15.30 33.23
CA ARG A 201 6.10 -16.40 32.37
C ARG A 201 5.99 -15.95 30.91
N ARG A 202 6.51 -16.78 30.02
CA ARG A 202 6.57 -16.51 28.58
C ARG A 202 6.05 -17.69 27.79
N ALA A 203 5.55 -17.41 26.61
CA ALA A 203 5.19 -18.41 25.62
C ALA A 203 5.93 -18.12 24.32
N TYR A 204 6.23 -19.18 23.58
CA TYR A 204 7.01 -19.12 22.36
C TYR A 204 6.28 -19.84 21.24
N ILE A 205 6.33 -19.25 20.05
CA ILE A 205 5.96 -19.93 18.80
C ILE A 205 7.21 -20.02 17.96
N ASP A 206 7.66 -21.23 17.64
CA ASP A 206 8.82 -21.41 16.76
C ASP A 206 8.41 -21.21 15.30
N LEU A 207 9.27 -20.51 14.56
CA LEU A 207 9.08 -20.18 13.15
C LEU A 207 10.00 -21.02 12.27
N GLY A 208 9.46 -21.54 11.18
CA GLY A 208 10.21 -22.15 10.11
C GLY A 208 10.94 -21.12 9.24
N PRO A 209 11.83 -21.57 8.34
CA PRO A 209 12.66 -20.70 7.51
C PRO A 209 11.87 -19.81 6.54
N SER A 210 10.59 -20.09 6.28
CA SER A 210 9.70 -19.21 5.49
C SER A 210 8.78 -18.32 6.33
N GLY A 211 8.85 -18.40 7.66
CA GLY A 211 7.96 -17.68 8.59
C GLY A 211 6.66 -18.43 8.94
N GLU A 212 6.55 -19.71 8.58
CA GLU A 212 5.48 -20.59 9.05
C GLU A 212 5.62 -20.91 10.54
N MET A 213 4.52 -20.96 11.29
CA MET A 213 4.49 -21.36 12.69
C MET A 213 4.54 -22.89 12.78
N LEU A 214 5.51 -23.43 13.52
CA LEU A 214 5.77 -24.87 13.59
C LEU A 214 5.32 -25.50 14.90
N SER A 215 5.64 -24.86 16.03
CA SER A 215 5.35 -25.38 17.37
C SER A 215 5.02 -24.26 18.33
N TYR A 216 4.18 -24.58 19.32
CA TYR A 216 3.84 -23.71 20.43
C TYR A 216 4.34 -24.32 21.74
N SER A 217 5.08 -23.56 22.54
CA SER A 217 5.68 -24.07 23.78
C SER A 217 4.71 -24.15 24.96
N GLY A 218 3.55 -23.49 24.88
CA GLY A 218 2.78 -23.15 26.06
C GLY A 218 3.45 -22.07 26.91
N VAL A 219 2.78 -21.70 28.00
CA VAL A 219 3.33 -20.76 28.98
C VAL A 219 4.33 -21.49 29.88
N VAL A 220 5.61 -21.22 29.68
CA VAL A 220 6.71 -21.79 30.46
C VAL A 220 7.25 -20.76 31.46
N SER A 221 7.60 -21.21 32.67
CA SER A 221 8.44 -20.40 33.56
C SER A 221 9.88 -20.54 33.12
N ARG A 222 10.55 -19.41 32.94
CA ARG A 222 11.99 -19.40 32.70
C ARG A 222 12.76 -19.73 33.97
#